data_AF-A0A2M8BTT2-F1
#
_entry.id   AF-A0A2M8BTT2-F1
#
_cell.length_a   1.000
_cell.length_b   1.000
_cell.length_c   1.000
_cell.angle_alpha   90.00
_cell.angle_beta   90.00
_cell.angle_gamma   90.00
#
_symmetry.space_group_name_H-M   'P 1'
#
loop_
_entity.id
_entity.type
_entity.pdbx_description
1 polymer ?
#
loop_
_entity_poly.entity_id
_entity_poly.type
_entity_poly.pdbx_seq_one_letter_code
_entity_poly.pdbx_strand_id
1 'polypeptide(L)'
;MLIFSNVKSELASFSSGIVSIVSVNPILQYIKIGSRNLPNLSPSPRLAFGVVGHPCLPPCPKIPTDKEKFCQEAKSLAEALGISTAELYGDVVPAEIKLKIDQSKDTEKVEERIVLSSVNIDKFKNAFLYITQKIGALPNVGQTVLYKILYFCDFDYYEKYEEQLTGALYQRNHYSPTPIEFGEIIAQMVGESKIEVVKSSFFNHEQTKYMPMIAPDLSVFSGQELNHIDQVIEKLKNKTAKELSELSHKDVPWITTPEGKIIDYESVFYRTADTSVRVYETETA
;
A
#
# COMPACT_ATOMS: atom_id res chain seq x y z
N MET A 1 55.17 -4.01 -23.60
CA MET A 1 54.93 -4.39 -25.01
C MET A 1 53.52 -3.91 -25.34
N LEU A 2 53.45 -2.81 -26.09
CA LEU A 2 52.24 -2.18 -26.62
C LEU A 2 51.59 -3.07 -27.68
N ILE A 3 50.26 -3.15 -27.74
CA ILE A 3 49.50 -3.02 -29.01
C ILE A 3 48.17 -2.30 -28.72
N PHE A 4 48.00 -1.17 -29.41
CA PHE A 4 46.78 -0.38 -29.59
C PHE A 4 45.90 -1.00 -30.69
N SER A 5 44.58 -0.82 -30.60
CA SER A 5 43.73 -0.66 -31.78
C SER A 5 42.52 0.26 -31.49
N ASN A 6 42.54 1.40 -32.16
CA ASN A 6 41.48 2.39 -32.35
C ASN A 6 40.28 1.81 -33.11
N VAL A 7 39.05 2.28 -32.82
CA VAL A 7 38.11 2.82 -33.84
C VAL A 7 37.28 3.96 -33.21
N LYS A 8 36.96 4.93 -34.05
CA LYS A 8 36.59 6.34 -33.82
C LYS A 8 35.11 6.58 -34.14
N SER A 9 34.50 7.52 -33.43
CA SER A 9 33.50 8.54 -33.85
C SER A 9 32.24 8.16 -34.64
N GLU A 10 31.09 8.64 -34.15
CA GLU A 10 30.23 9.56 -34.94
C GLU A 10 29.28 10.36 -34.03
N LEU A 11 29.38 11.69 -34.13
CA LEU A 11 28.42 12.68 -33.64
C LEU A 11 27.66 13.18 -34.87
N ALA A 12 26.33 13.21 -34.82
CA ALA A 12 25.51 13.93 -35.77
C ALA A 12 24.51 14.82 -35.01
N SER A 13 24.73 16.13 -35.14
CA SER A 13 23.81 17.20 -34.81
C SER A 13 22.67 17.27 -35.83
N PHE A 14 21.41 17.43 -35.40
CA PHE A 14 20.39 18.08 -36.23
C PHE A 14 19.42 18.93 -35.42
N SER A 15 19.15 20.08 -36.02
CA SER A 15 18.40 21.27 -35.63
C SER A 15 16.92 21.06 -35.27
N SER A 16 16.47 21.88 -34.30
CA SER A 16 15.21 22.64 -34.24
C SER A 16 13.94 22.07 -34.91
N GLY A 17 12.95 21.73 -34.09
CA GLY A 17 11.56 21.54 -34.53
C GLY A 17 10.62 21.36 -33.34
N ILE A 18 9.81 22.38 -33.06
CA ILE A 18 8.67 22.29 -32.14
C ILE A 18 7.55 21.53 -32.87
N VAL A 19 7.09 20.40 -32.33
CA VAL A 19 5.77 19.82 -32.64
C VAL A 19 5.15 19.30 -31.35
N SER A 20 3.98 19.85 -31.02
CA SER A 20 3.15 19.50 -29.88
C SER A 20 2.17 18.36 -30.21
N ILE A 21 2.06 17.41 -29.27
CA ILE A 21 0.87 16.60 -28.86
C ILE A 21 0.30 15.66 -29.95
N VAL A 22 0.11 14.35 -29.74
CA VAL A 22 -1.00 13.70 -29.01
C VAL A 22 -0.57 12.34 -28.47
N SER A 23 -0.76 12.14 -27.17
CA SER A 23 -0.73 10.85 -26.49
C SER A 23 -1.97 10.04 -26.87
N VAL A 24 -1.79 8.84 -27.42
CA VAL A 24 -2.88 7.88 -27.66
C VAL A 24 -2.57 6.62 -26.88
N ASN A 25 -3.34 6.41 -25.80
CA ASN A 25 -3.37 5.20 -24.99
C ASN A 25 -3.80 3.98 -25.83
N PRO A 26 -3.11 2.83 -25.76
CA PRO A 26 -3.58 1.59 -26.37
C PRO A 26 -4.40 0.78 -25.37
N ILE A 27 -5.73 0.72 -25.56
CA ILE A 27 -6.60 -0.24 -24.86
C ILE A 27 -7.50 -0.94 -25.89
N LEU A 28 -7.52 -2.28 -25.80
CA LEU A 28 -8.47 -3.25 -26.37
C LEU A 28 -8.42 -3.53 -27.89
N GLN A 29 -7.59 -4.51 -28.27
CA GLN A 29 -7.84 -5.40 -29.40
C GLN A 29 -8.34 -6.76 -28.87
N TYR A 30 -9.61 -7.10 -29.13
CA TYR A 30 -10.06 -8.49 -29.30
C TYR A 30 -11.25 -8.49 -30.29
N ILE A 31 -11.03 -9.03 -31.49
CA ILE A 31 -12.06 -9.34 -32.48
C ILE A 31 -11.85 -10.77 -33.01
N LYS A 32 -12.96 -11.53 -32.99
CA LYS A 32 -13.37 -12.68 -33.80
C LYS A 32 -12.49 -13.94 -33.90
N ILE A 33 -13.07 -15.02 -33.40
CA ILE A 33 -13.06 -16.38 -33.97
C ILE A 33 -14.54 -16.81 -33.89
N GLY A 34 -15.28 -17.36 -34.86
CA GLY A 34 -15.02 -18.08 -36.10
C GLY A 34 -16.12 -19.15 -36.18
N SER A 35 -17.07 -19.04 -37.10
CA SER A 35 -18.24 -19.94 -37.25
C SER A 35 -17.87 -21.36 -37.69
N ARG A 36 -18.52 -22.40 -37.13
CA ARG A 36 -18.85 -23.67 -37.81
C ARG A 36 -20.17 -24.29 -37.28
N ASN A 37 -20.83 -25.01 -38.17
CA ASN A 37 -22.23 -25.44 -38.21
C ASN A 37 -22.59 -26.74 -37.42
N LEU A 38 -23.83 -26.74 -36.88
CA LEU A 38 -24.93 -27.76 -36.89
C LEU A 38 -24.69 -29.17 -36.23
N PRO A 39 -25.74 -29.94 -35.80
CA PRO A 39 -27.16 -29.86 -36.20
C PRO A 39 -28.26 -30.01 -35.11
N ASN A 40 -29.50 -29.84 -35.61
CA ASN A 40 -30.83 -30.05 -35.01
C ASN A 40 -31.05 -31.36 -34.23
N LEU A 41 -31.89 -31.29 -33.19
CA LEU A 41 -32.83 -32.35 -32.81
C LEU A 41 -34.18 -31.75 -32.36
N SER A 42 -35.25 -32.42 -32.79
CA SER A 42 -36.68 -32.10 -32.71
C SER A 42 -37.32 -32.52 -31.36
N PRO A 43 -38.63 -32.27 -31.12
CA PRO A 43 -39.18 -32.07 -29.77
C PRO A 43 -40.00 -33.24 -29.18
N SER A 44 -40.15 -33.18 -27.83
CA SER A 44 -41.21 -33.76 -26.96
C SER A 44 -41.12 -35.30 -26.67
N PRO A 45 -41.66 -35.84 -25.54
CA PRO A 45 -43.00 -35.56 -25.00
C PRO A 45 -43.12 -35.36 -23.47
N ARG A 46 -44.29 -34.86 -23.08
CA ARG A 46 -44.85 -34.80 -21.73
C ARG A 46 -44.90 -36.18 -21.09
N LEU A 47 -44.53 -36.27 -19.81
CA LEU A 47 -44.99 -37.30 -18.88
C LEU A 47 -45.47 -36.62 -17.60
N ALA A 48 -46.78 -36.72 -17.36
CA ALA A 48 -47.39 -36.52 -16.06
C ALA A 48 -47.11 -37.77 -15.20
N PHE A 49 -46.88 -37.58 -13.89
CA PHE A 49 -47.49 -38.33 -12.78
C PHE A 49 -46.69 -38.08 -11.48
N GLY A 50 -47.42 -37.96 -10.36
CA GLY A 50 -46.88 -38.31 -9.03
C GLY A 50 -46.76 -37.16 -8.03
N VAL A 51 -47.90 -36.76 -7.45
CA VAL A 51 -47.93 -36.08 -6.15
C VAL A 51 -47.62 -37.12 -5.08
N VAL A 52 -46.45 -37.05 -4.44
CA VAL A 52 -46.21 -37.65 -3.11
C VAL A 52 -45.26 -36.73 -2.34
N GLY A 53 -45.70 -36.33 -1.15
CA GLY A 53 -45.13 -35.24 -0.37
C GLY A 53 -43.70 -35.46 0.15
N HIS A 54 -42.99 -34.34 0.27
CA HIS A 54 -41.85 -34.16 1.18
C HIS A 54 -42.23 -33.09 2.21
N PRO A 55 -41.74 -33.20 3.46
CA PRO A 55 -42.13 -32.33 4.55
C PRO A 55 -41.71 -30.88 4.27
N CYS A 56 -42.66 -29.96 4.45
CA CYS A 56 -42.48 -28.53 4.29
C CYS A 56 -41.34 -28.03 5.21
N LEU A 57 -40.31 -27.43 4.61
CA LEU A 57 -39.51 -26.40 5.29
C LEU A 57 -40.45 -25.26 5.73
N PRO A 58 -40.25 -24.67 6.92
CA PRO A 58 -41.06 -23.52 7.33
C PRO A 58 -40.86 -22.38 6.32
N PRO A 59 -41.92 -21.62 5.98
CA PRO A 59 -41.77 -20.46 5.12
C PRO A 59 -40.80 -19.48 5.79
N CYS A 60 -39.89 -18.91 5.00
CA CYS A 60 -39.07 -17.78 5.41
C CYS A 60 -39.96 -16.70 6.07
N PRO A 61 -39.52 -16.06 7.17
CA PRO A 61 -40.28 -14.97 7.75
C PRO A 61 -40.50 -13.90 6.68
N LYS A 62 -41.78 -13.62 6.39
CA LYS A 62 -42.17 -12.57 5.46
C LYS A 62 -41.62 -11.25 6.00
N ILE A 63 -40.72 -10.61 5.25
CA ILE A 63 -40.30 -9.23 5.52
C ILE A 63 -41.58 -8.37 5.46
N PRO A 64 -41.99 -7.71 6.56
CA PRO A 64 -43.22 -6.92 6.58
C PRO A 64 -43.14 -5.81 5.54
N THR A 65 -44.07 -5.83 4.60
CA THR A 65 -44.20 -4.83 3.53
C THR A 65 -44.96 -3.62 4.04
N ASP A 66 -44.48 -2.97 5.10
CA ASP A 66 -45.06 -1.73 5.63
C ASP A 66 -44.12 -0.56 5.36
N LYS A 67 -44.31 0.11 4.22
CA LYS A 67 -43.63 1.38 3.90
C LYS A 67 -43.80 2.43 5.00
N GLU A 68 -44.90 2.36 5.76
CA GLU A 68 -45.25 3.33 6.79
C GLU A 68 -44.35 3.27 8.04
N LYS A 69 -43.91 2.08 8.46
CA LYS A 69 -43.00 1.93 9.61
C LYS A 69 -41.59 2.42 9.30
N PHE A 70 -41.10 2.14 8.10
CA PHE A 70 -39.80 2.61 7.62
C PHE A 70 -39.72 4.15 7.59
N CYS A 71 -40.82 4.82 7.20
CA CYS A 71 -40.89 6.29 7.19
C CYS A 71 -40.90 6.91 8.59
N GLN A 72 -41.38 6.22 9.62
CA GLN A 72 -41.37 6.72 11.00
C GLN A 72 -39.97 6.62 11.62
N GLU A 73 -39.26 5.51 11.38
CA GLU A 73 -37.89 5.32 11.84
C GLU A 73 -36.92 6.31 11.17
N ALA A 74 -37.07 6.55 9.87
CA ALA A 74 -36.28 7.54 9.14
C ALA A 74 -36.49 8.97 9.67
N LYS A 75 -37.71 9.31 10.11
CA LYS A 75 -38.00 10.60 10.75
C LYS A 75 -37.30 10.73 12.10
N SER A 76 -37.39 9.70 12.94
CA SER A 76 -36.71 9.69 14.24
C SER A 76 -35.20 9.81 14.08
N LEU A 77 -34.61 9.17 13.07
CA LEU A 77 -33.19 9.25 12.79
C LEU A 77 -32.78 10.64 12.28
N ALA A 78 -33.57 11.24 11.38
CA ALA A 78 -33.31 12.58 10.86
C ALA A 78 -33.35 13.65 11.98
N GLU A 79 -34.31 13.55 12.90
CA GLU A 79 -34.39 14.42 14.08
C GLU A 79 -33.18 14.26 15.01
N ALA A 80 -32.74 13.01 15.27
CA ALA A 80 -31.57 12.75 16.09
C ALA A 80 -30.27 13.33 15.49
N LEU A 81 -30.18 13.36 14.15
CA LEU A 81 -29.02 13.85 13.42
C LEU A 81 -29.12 15.35 13.06
N GLY A 82 -30.25 16.00 13.34
CA GLY A 82 -30.46 17.43 13.03
C GLY A 82 -30.53 17.74 11.53
N ILE A 83 -30.86 16.76 10.70
CA ILE A 83 -30.99 16.88 9.24
C ILE A 83 -32.45 16.71 8.80
N SER A 84 -32.80 17.20 7.62
CA SER A 84 -34.13 16.96 7.07
C SER A 84 -34.26 15.54 6.53
N THR A 85 -35.47 14.97 6.58
CA THR A 85 -35.71 13.64 5.98
C THR A 85 -35.44 13.62 4.48
N ALA A 86 -35.55 14.75 3.78
CA ALA A 86 -35.26 14.87 2.35
C ALA A 86 -33.76 14.68 2.05
N GLU A 87 -32.87 15.16 2.94
CA GLU A 87 -31.42 14.93 2.85
C GLU A 87 -31.06 13.46 3.08
N LEU A 88 -31.81 12.75 3.94
CA LEU A 88 -31.63 11.32 4.20
C LEU A 88 -32.00 10.45 2.98
N TYR A 89 -32.98 10.88 2.17
CA TYR A 89 -33.45 10.16 0.99
C TYR A 89 -32.69 10.52 -0.31
N GLY A 90 -31.74 11.47 -0.26
CA GLY A 90 -30.86 11.75 -1.39
C GLY A 90 -31.52 12.46 -2.57
N ASP A 91 -32.63 13.18 -2.35
CA ASP A 91 -33.21 14.03 -3.38
C ASP A 91 -32.37 15.31 -3.53
N VAL A 92 -31.42 15.24 -4.48
CA VAL A 92 -30.49 16.32 -4.80
C VAL A 92 -31.25 17.54 -5.33
N VAL A 93 -31.26 18.61 -4.55
CA VAL A 93 -31.38 19.97 -5.08
C VAL A 93 -30.02 20.64 -4.90
N PRO A 94 -29.33 21.08 -5.98
CA PRO A 94 -28.03 21.69 -5.85
C PRO A 94 -28.20 23.11 -5.28
N ALA A 95 -27.92 23.27 -3.99
CA ALA A 95 -27.67 24.59 -3.43
C ALA A 95 -26.25 25.01 -3.85
N GLU A 96 -26.15 26.06 -4.67
CA GLU A 96 -24.88 26.72 -4.98
C GLU A 96 -24.26 27.27 -3.69
N ILE A 97 -23.27 26.55 -3.15
CA ILE A 97 -22.35 27.12 -2.16
C ILE A 97 -21.42 28.07 -2.93
N LYS A 98 -21.71 29.37 -2.90
CA LYS A 98 -20.77 30.42 -3.34
C LYS A 98 -19.65 30.56 -2.32
N LEU A 99 -18.66 29.68 -2.39
CA LEU A 99 -17.33 29.95 -1.85
C LEU A 99 -16.50 30.59 -2.96
N LYS A 100 -16.11 31.85 -2.77
CA LYS A 100 -15.11 32.50 -3.61
C LYS A 100 -13.77 31.80 -3.40
N ILE A 101 -13.52 30.78 -4.20
CA ILE A 101 -12.18 30.22 -4.39
C ILE A 101 -11.66 30.85 -5.67
N ASP A 102 -10.67 31.72 -5.50
CA ASP A 102 -9.93 32.32 -6.59
C ASP A 102 -9.29 31.18 -7.41
N GLN A 103 -9.57 31.15 -8.71
CA GLN A 103 -9.08 30.10 -9.59
C GLN A 103 -7.60 30.34 -9.89
N SER A 104 -6.73 29.62 -9.19
CA SER A 104 -5.39 29.34 -9.70
C SER A 104 -5.14 27.83 -9.68
N LYS A 105 -4.98 27.28 -10.89
CA LYS A 105 -4.46 25.95 -11.22
C LYS A 105 -3.44 25.45 -10.19
N ASP A 106 -3.73 24.34 -9.52
CA ASP A 106 -2.75 23.41 -8.94
C ASP A 106 -3.51 22.23 -8.30
N THR A 107 -4.03 21.31 -9.12
CA THR A 107 -4.74 20.12 -8.60
C THR A 107 -3.85 18.87 -8.54
N GLU A 108 -2.60 18.93 -9.01
CA GLU A 108 -1.68 17.77 -8.93
C GLU A 108 -0.65 17.86 -7.78
N LYS A 109 -0.48 19.02 -7.13
CA LYS A 109 0.51 19.22 -6.05
C LYS A 109 -0.05 19.18 -4.62
N VAL A 110 -1.37 19.14 -4.49
CA VAL A 110 -2.03 19.20 -3.17
C VAL A 110 -1.99 17.83 -2.48
N GLU A 111 -2.07 16.72 -3.20
CA GLU A 111 -1.89 15.38 -2.62
C GLU A 111 -0.46 15.17 -2.10
N GLU A 112 0.59 15.45 -2.89
CA GLU A 112 1.99 15.32 -2.44
C GLU A 112 2.32 16.17 -1.19
N ARG A 113 1.78 17.39 -1.09
CA ARG A 113 2.01 18.25 0.09
C ARG A 113 1.24 17.81 1.34
N ILE A 114 0.11 17.13 1.19
CA ILE A 114 -0.66 16.60 2.33
C ILE A 114 -0.04 15.29 2.83
N VAL A 115 0.53 14.48 1.94
CA VAL A 115 1.22 13.21 2.25
C VAL A 115 2.47 13.43 3.12
N LEU A 116 3.19 14.54 2.92
CA LEU A 116 4.34 14.90 3.78
C LEU A 116 3.96 15.19 5.25
N SER A 117 2.68 15.35 5.57
CA SER A 117 2.24 15.86 6.88
C SER A 117 2.18 14.83 8.01
N SER A 118 2.20 13.52 7.71
CA SER A 118 2.18 12.48 8.76
C SER A 118 3.56 11.96 9.16
N VAL A 119 4.57 12.09 8.30
CA VAL A 119 5.89 11.50 8.53
C VAL A 119 6.73 12.38 9.44
N ASN A 120 7.23 11.82 10.54
CA ASN A 120 8.29 12.43 11.32
C ASN A 120 9.64 12.19 10.63
N ILE A 121 10.01 13.12 9.74
CA ILE A 121 11.23 13.04 8.92
C ILE A 121 12.48 12.87 9.78
N ASP A 122 12.57 13.57 10.92
CA ASP A 122 13.74 13.50 11.80
C ASP A 122 13.87 12.14 12.47
N LYS A 123 12.77 11.55 12.97
CA LYS A 123 12.77 10.17 13.48
C LYS A 123 13.10 9.18 12.37
N PHE A 124 12.55 9.34 11.16
CA PHE A 124 12.86 8.44 10.04
C PHE A 124 14.36 8.45 9.71
N LYS A 125 14.96 9.64 9.57
CA LYS A 125 16.40 9.81 9.29
C LYS A 125 17.26 9.15 10.37
N ASN A 126 16.94 9.38 11.64
CA ASN A 126 17.70 8.82 12.75
C ASN A 126 17.48 7.31 12.92
N ALA A 127 16.27 6.80 12.64
CA ALA A 127 15.98 5.36 12.65
C ALA A 127 16.78 4.67 11.54
N PHE A 128 16.81 5.26 10.34
CA PHE A 128 17.60 4.76 9.23
C PHE A 128 19.11 4.74 9.54
N LEU A 129 19.66 5.82 10.09
CA LEU A 129 21.06 5.87 10.53
C LEU A 129 21.35 4.81 11.60
N TYR A 130 20.47 4.64 12.57
CA TYR A 130 20.62 3.67 13.64
C TYR A 130 20.60 2.21 13.14
N ILE A 131 19.63 1.88 12.28
CA ILE A 131 19.52 0.55 11.66
C ILE A 131 20.77 0.28 10.80
N THR A 132 21.15 1.21 9.93
CA THR A 132 22.33 1.02 9.06
C THR A 132 23.65 0.97 9.83
N GLN A 133 23.77 1.70 10.94
CA GLN A 133 24.93 1.60 11.83
C GLN A 133 25.05 0.21 12.46
N LYS A 134 23.92 -0.42 12.83
CA LYS A 134 23.92 -1.75 13.46
C LYS A 134 24.12 -2.90 12.46
N ILE A 135 23.46 -2.84 11.31
CA ILE A 135 23.38 -3.99 10.39
C ILE A 135 23.73 -3.69 8.94
N GLY A 136 23.99 -2.44 8.56
CA GLY A 136 24.26 -2.04 7.17
C GLY A 136 25.51 -2.71 6.57
N ALA A 137 26.49 -3.07 7.41
CA ALA A 137 27.69 -3.77 6.98
C ALA A 137 27.46 -5.26 6.67
N LEU A 138 26.36 -5.88 7.15
CA LEU A 138 26.11 -7.30 6.94
C LEU A 138 25.93 -7.63 5.45
N PRO A 139 26.43 -8.79 4.97
CA PRO A 139 26.43 -9.12 3.54
C PRO A 139 25.01 -9.29 2.97
N ASN A 140 24.09 -9.83 3.76
CA ASN A 140 22.68 -10.01 3.37
C ASN A 140 21.85 -8.72 3.38
N VAL A 141 22.39 -7.61 3.91
CA VAL A 141 21.65 -6.35 4.10
C VAL A 141 21.92 -5.39 2.92
N GLY A 142 20.88 -5.15 2.14
CA GLY A 142 20.83 -4.10 1.12
C GLY A 142 19.50 -3.34 1.17
N GLN A 143 19.27 -2.44 0.21
CA GLN A 143 18.09 -1.57 0.15
C GLN A 143 16.76 -2.30 0.42
N THR A 144 16.50 -3.43 -0.26
CA THR A 144 15.25 -4.19 -0.09
C THR A 144 15.07 -4.78 1.32
N VAL A 145 16.17 -5.08 2.01
CA VAL A 145 16.12 -5.54 3.41
C VAL A 145 15.77 -4.37 4.33
N LEU A 146 16.40 -3.22 4.13
CA LEU A 146 16.14 -2.01 4.91
C LEU A 146 14.68 -1.55 4.80
N TYR A 147 14.07 -1.63 3.61
CA TYR A 147 12.64 -1.33 3.42
C TYR A 147 11.75 -2.14 4.35
N LYS A 148 12.03 -3.43 4.45
CA LYS A 148 11.22 -4.34 5.25
C LYS A 148 11.48 -4.16 6.74
N ILE A 149 12.72 -3.91 7.13
CA ILE A 149 13.03 -3.63 8.54
C ILE A 149 12.34 -2.35 8.98
N LEU A 150 12.40 -1.27 8.19
CA LEU A 150 11.66 -0.03 8.48
C LEU A 150 10.15 -0.29 8.58
N TYR A 151 9.58 -1.01 7.61
CA TYR A 151 8.17 -1.39 7.62
C TYR A 151 7.77 -2.14 8.90
N PHE A 152 8.52 -3.17 9.30
CA PHE A 152 8.23 -3.90 10.53
C PHE A 152 8.48 -3.06 11.78
N CYS A 153 9.47 -2.16 11.78
CA CYS A 153 9.67 -1.22 12.87
C CYS A 153 8.41 -0.37 13.09
N ASP A 154 7.87 0.25 12.04
CA ASP A 154 6.69 1.10 12.12
C ASP A 154 5.40 0.32 12.43
N PHE A 155 5.11 -0.73 11.67
CA PHE A 155 3.85 -1.45 11.81
C PHE A 155 3.80 -2.31 13.08
N ASP A 156 4.90 -2.94 13.49
CA ASP A 156 4.92 -3.68 14.76
C ASP A 156 4.88 -2.74 15.97
N TYR A 157 5.40 -1.51 15.84
CA TYR A 157 5.31 -0.51 16.90
C TYR A 157 3.87 -0.02 17.04
N TYR A 158 3.23 0.30 15.91
CA TYR A 158 1.82 0.68 15.88
C TYR A 158 0.91 -0.43 16.38
N GLU A 159 1.17 -1.68 15.99
CA GLU A 159 0.43 -2.80 16.54
C GLU A 159 0.61 -2.88 18.05
N LYS A 160 1.81 -2.73 18.63
CA LYS A 160 1.99 -2.82 20.08
C LYS A 160 1.34 -1.66 20.83
N TYR A 161 1.60 -0.43 20.39
CA TYR A 161 1.40 0.77 21.20
C TYR A 161 0.34 1.73 20.64
N GLU A 162 -0.24 1.44 19.48
CA GLU A 162 -1.21 2.32 18.79
C GLU A 162 -0.65 3.70 18.45
N GLU A 163 0.68 3.82 18.44
CA GLU A 163 1.44 5.02 18.09
C GLU A 163 2.34 4.73 16.88
N GLN A 164 2.57 5.71 16.02
CA GLN A 164 3.47 5.55 14.87
C GLN A 164 4.91 5.89 15.29
N LEU A 165 5.87 5.03 14.93
CA LEU A 165 7.29 5.23 15.27
C LEU A 165 7.88 6.38 14.44
N THR A 166 7.85 6.26 13.12
CA THR A 166 8.27 7.29 12.17
C THR A 166 7.07 7.92 11.45
N GLY A 167 5.97 7.19 11.31
CA GLY A 167 4.77 7.64 10.58
C GLY A 167 4.96 7.66 9.07
N ALA A 168 6.02 7.03 8.55
CA ALA A 168 6.25 6.87 7.12
C ALA A 168 5.07 6.15 6.45
N LEU A 169 4.80 6.52 5.20
CA LEU A 169 3.76 5.90 4.40
C LEU A 169 4.36 4.81 3.53
N TYR A 170 3.69 3.67 3.46
CA TYR A 170 4.19 2.50 2.75
C TYR A 170 3.26 2.15 1.60
N GLN A 171 3.82 2.09 0.39
CA GLN A 171 3.10 1.63 -0.78
C GLN A 171 3.26 0.11 -0.94
N ARG A 172 2.17 -0.59 -1.24
CA ARG A 172 2.24 -2.00 -1.64
C ARG A 172 2.86 -2.11 -3.04
N ASN A 173 4.05 -2.69 -3.10
CA ASN A 173 4.67 -3.11 -4.36
C ASN A 173 4.75 -4.63 -4.46
N HIS A 174 4.98 -5.14 -5.67
CA HIS A 174 5.04 -6.58 -5.98
C HIS A 174 5.91 -7.39 -5.01
N TYR A 175 7.09 -6.88 -4.65
CA TYR A 175 8.05 -7.61 -3.82
C TYR A 175 8.00 -7.28 -2.33
N SER A 176 7.50 -6.09 -1.95
CA SER A 176 7.44 -5.64 -0.56
C SER A 176 6.69 -4.32 -0.40
N PRO A 177 6.25 -4.00 0.83
CA PRO A 177 5.97 -2.61 1.18
C PRO A 177 7.23 -1.75 0.94
N THR A 178 7.05 -0.54 0.42
CA THR A 178 8.13 0.42 0.16
C THR A 178 7.76 1.77 0.76
N PRO A 179 8.61 2.39 1.60
CA PRO A 179 8.34 3.72 2.11
C PRO A 179 8.35 4.74 0.95
N ILE A 180 7.31 5.55 0.84
CA ILE A 180 7.11 6.48 -0.29
C ILE A 180 8.19 7.56 -0.29
N GLU A 181 8.47 8.13 0.89
CA GLU A 181 9.39 9.26 1.07
C GLU A 181 10.86 8.83 1.07
N PHE A 182 11.15 7.53 0.95
CA PHE A 182 12.49 6.99 1.08
C PHE A 182 13.47 7.63 0.09
N GLY A 183 13.07 7.72 -1.18
CA GLY A 183 13.95 8.24 -2.25
C GLY A 183 14.40 9.67 -1.98
N GLU A 184 13.45 10.53 -1.60
CA GLU A 184 13.70 11.95 -1.31
C GLU A 184 14.54 12.13 -0.03
N ILE A 185 14.18 11.44 1.04
CA ILE A 185 14.89 11.54 2.33
C ILE A 185 16.34 11.08 2.17
N ILE A 186 16.57 9.96 1.50
CA ILE A 186 17.93 9.45 1.29
C ILE A 186 18.74 10.37 0.37
N ALA A 187 18.14 10.90 -0.70
CA ALA A 187 18.82 11.88 -1.55
C ALA A 187 19.26 13.12 -0.76
N GLN A 188 18.40 13.62 0.13
CA GLN A 188 18.75 14.70 1.05
C GLN A 188 19.92 14.31 1.97
N MET A 189 19.85 13.14 2.61
CA MET A 189 20.90 12.69 3.53
C MET A 189 22.26 12.49 2.84
N VAL A 190 22.27 12.05 1.59
CA VAL A 190 23.49 11.96 0.76
C VAL A 190 24.03 13.36 0.45
N GLY A 191 23.16 14.30 0.06
CA GLY A 191 23.55 15.70 -0.16
C GLY A 191 24.13 16.37 1.10
N GLU A 192 23.63 15.99 2.27
CA GLU A 192 24.14 16.42 3.58
C GLU A 192 25.36 15.62 4.07
N SER A 193 25.89 14.69 3.28
CA SER A 193 27.00 13.80 3.66
C SER A 193 26.77 12.99 4.94
N LYS A 194 25.50 12.68 5.26
CA LYS A 194 25.13 11.85 6.42
C LYS A 194 25.24 10.35 6.12
N ILE A 195 25.06 9.98 4.86
CA ILE A 195 25.12 8.60 4.37
C ILE A 195 25.90 8.56 3.06
N GLU A 196 26.68 7.51 2.87
CA GLU A 196 27.30 7.14 1.60
C GLU A 196 26.56 5.94 0.98
N VAL A 197 26.31 6.01 -0.34
CA VAL A 197 25.69 4.92 -1.10
C VAL A 197 26.77 4.13 -1.81
N VAL A 198 26.90 2.85 -1.47
CA VAL A 198 27.86 1.93 -2.08
C VAL A 198 27.12 0.90 -2.90
N LYS A 199 27.47 0.79 -4.19
CA LYS A 199 27.01 -0.32 -5.03
C LYS A 199 27.99 -1.48 -4.91
N SER A 200 27.48 -2.64 -4.52
CA SER A 200 28.25 -3.88 -4.44
C SER A 200 27.57 -4.99 -5.24
N SER A 201 28.33 -5.89 -5.84
CA SER A 201 27.77 -7.13 -6.36
C SER A 201 27.59 -8.13 -5.23
N PHE A 202 26.37 -8.64 -5.03
CA PHE A 202 26.10 -9.74 -4.11
C PHE A 202 25.51 -10.89 -4.90
N PHE A 203 26.21 -12.03 -4.92
CA PHE A 203 26.01 -13.09 -5.90
C PHE A 203 26.08 -12.56 -7.35
N ASN A 204 24.94 -12.54 -8.06
CA ASN A 204 24.80 -12.08 -9.46
C ASN A 204 23.90 -10.84 -9.58
N HIS A 205 23.63 -10.15 -8.47
CA HIS A 205 22.76 -8.98 -8.45
C HIS A 205 23.50 -7.75 -7.93
N GLU A 206 23.20 -6.59 -8.51
CA GLU A 206 23.60 -5.32 -7.91
C GLU A 206 22.84 -5.13 -6.59
N GLN A 207 23.59 -4.82 -5.54
CA GLN A 207 23.09 -4.53 -4.21
C GLN A 207 23.49 -3.10 -3.85
N THR A 208 22.49 -2.26 -3.57
CA THR A 208 22.71 -0.93 -2.99
C THR A 208 22.85 -1.08 -1.48
N LYS A 209 23.98 -0.59 -0.94
CA LYS A 209 24.26 -0.49 0.49
C LYS A 209 24.33 0.97 0.92
N TYR A 210 23.98 1.22 2.17
CA TYR A 210 23.99 2.54 2.77
C TYR A 210 24.89 2.51 4.00
N MET A 211 25.93 3.34 3.99
CA MET A 211 26.91 3.44 5.07
C MET A 211 26.71 4.78 5.80
N PRO A 212 26.38 4.77 7.10
CA PRO A 212 26.23 6.02 7.85
C PRO A 212 27.60 6.67 8.05
N MET A 213 27.69 7.96 7.73
CA MET A 213 28.89 8.79 7.92
C MET A 213 28.85 9.58 9.22
N ILE A 214 27.68 9.64 9.86
CA ILE A 214 27.45 10.25 11.17
C ILE A 214 26.74 9.27 12.10
N ALA A 215 26.89 9.47 13.41
CA ALA A 215 26.07 8.75 14.38
C ALA A 215 24.62 9.27 14.34
N PRO A 216 23.62 8.39 14.54
CA PRO A 216 22.23 8.82 14.74
C PRO A 216 22.10 9.65 16.01
N ASP A 217 21.23 10.66 15.98
CA ASP A 217 20.77 11.32 17.18
C ASP A 217 19.71 10.44 17.86
N LEU A 218 20.06 9.86 19.01
CA LEU A 218 19.18 8.98 19.77
C LEU A 218 18.21 9.74 20.67
N SER A 219 18.40 11.05 20.87
CA SER A 219 17.53 11.85 21.75
C SER A 219 16.12 12.03 21.20
N VAL A 220 15.92 11.77 19.90
CA VAL A 220 14.62 11.81 19.24
C VAL A 220 13.73 10.61 19.59
N PHE A 221 14.30 9.57 20.21
CA PHE A 221 13.59 8.35 20.57
C PHE A 221 13.45 8.22 22.09
N SER A 222 12.29 7.72 22.51
CA SER A 222 12.11 7.16 23.85
C SER A 222 12.88 5.85 24.01
N GLY A 223 13.13 5.44 25.26
CA GLY A 223 13.72 4.13 25.55
C GLY A 223 12.87 2.96 25.04
N GLN A 224 11.54 3.13 25.01
CA GLN A 224 10.62 2.13 24.46
C GLN A 224 10.80 1.97 22.94
N GLU A 225 10.88 3.08 22.20
CA GLU A 225 11.09 3.07 20.75
C GLU A 225 12.44 2.43 20.38
N LEU A 226 13.52 2.82 21.06
CA LEU A 226 14.86 2.24 20.81
C LEU A 226 14.87 0.74 21.08
N ASN A 227 14.30 0.31 22.21
CA ASN A 227 14.22 -1.11 22.54
C ASN A 227 13.38 -1.89 21.51
N HIS A 228 12.30 -1.29 20.98
CA HIS A 228 11.51 -1.93 19.92
C HIS A 228 12.30 -2.05 18.62
N ILE A 229 12.99 -1.00 18.18
CA ILE A 229 13.84 -1.04 16.98
C ILE A 229 14.89 -2.16 17.14
N ASP A 230 15.50 -2.27 18.32
CA ASP A 230 16.48 -3.32 18.61
C ASP A 230 15.88 -4.73 18.54
N GLN A 231 14.68 -4.94 19.08
CA GLN A 231 13.98 -6.22 18.97
C GLN A 231 13.68 -6.60 17.52
N VAL A 232 13.24 -5.64 16.70
CA VAL A 232 12.96 -5.86 15.28
C VAL A 232 14.25 -6.18 14.51
N ILE A 233 15.33 -5.43 14.76
CA ILE A 233 16.65 -5.70 14.18
C ILE A 233 17.11 -7.11 14.54
N GLU A 234 17.09 -7.49 15.82
CA GLU A 234 17.56 -8.80 16.26
C GLU A 234 16.74 -9.94 15.64
N LYS A 235 15.41 -9.77 15.53
CA LYS A 235 14.51 -10.74 14.90
C LYS A 235 14.79 -10.94 13.40
N LEU A 236 15.21 -9.89 12.69
CA LEU A 236 15.23 -9.86 11.22
C LEU A 236 16.63 -9.80 10.59
N LYS A 237 17.67 -9.41 11.32
CA LYS A 237 19.02 -9.13 10.76
C LYS A 237 19.66 -10.28 10.00
N ASN A 238 19.33 -11.54 10.33
CA ASN A 238 19.89 -12.73 9.71
C ASN A 238 19.08 -13.22 8.49
N LYS A 239 17.93 -12.61 8.20
CA LYS A 239 17.07 -13.01 7.08
C LYS A 239 17.57 -12.37 5.79
N THR A 240 17.42 -13.11 4.70
CA THR A 240 17.67 -12.63 3.33
C THR A 240 16.53 -11.76 2.83
N ALA A 241 16.79 -11.00 1.75
CA ALA A 241 15.74 -10.23 1.09
C ALA A 241 14.54 -11.09 0.66
N LYS A 242 14.78 -12.35 0.26
CA LYS A 242 13.75 -13.31 -0.13
C LYS A 242 12.89 -13.73 1.06
N GLU A 243 13.51 -14.18 2.15
CA GLU A 243 12.77 -14.59 3.36
C GLU A 243 11.96 -13.44 3.96
N LEU A 244 12.49 -12.21 3.92
CA LEU A 244 11.73 -11.04 4.35
C LEU A 244 10.59 -10.69 3.39
N SER A 245 10.75 -10.90 2.08
CA SER A 245 9.65 -10.74 1.12
C SER A 245 8.53 -11.73 1.43
N GLU A 246 8.88 -13.01 1.62
CA GLU A 246 7.94 -14.06 2.00
C GLU A 246 7.23 -13.73 3.31
N LEU A 247 7.93 -13.17 4.29
CA LEU A 247 7.32 -12.69 5.54
C LEU A 247 6.33 -11.55 5.30
N SER A 248 6.71 -10.52 4.54
CA SER A 248 5.81 -9.40 4.22
C SER A 248 4.60 -9.81 3.39
N HIS A 249 4.73 -10.83 2.54
CA HIS A 249 3.62 -11.37 1.74
C HIS A 249 2.59 -12.14 2.56
N LYS A 250 2.94 -12.54 3.80
CA LYS A 250 2.01 -13.12 4.77
C LYS A 250 1.37 -12.09 5.67
N ASP A 251 1.82 -10.84 5.62
CA ASP A 251 1.35 -9.80 6.52
C ASP A 251 0.03 -9.21 6.03
N VAL A 252 -0.96 -9.15 6.92
CA VAL A 252 -2.33 -8.75 6.57
C VAL A 252 -2.41 -7.34 5.96
N PRO A 253 -1.71 -6.31 6.48
CA PRO A 253 -1.64 -5.00 5.83
C PRO A 253 -1.20 -5.06 4.38
N TRP A 254 -0.19 -5.88 4.07
CA TRP A 254 0.24 -6.03 2.70
C TRP A 254 -0.84 -6.76 1.89
N ILE A 255 -1.38 -7.88 2.38
CA ILE A 255 -2.36 -8.73 1.68
C ILE A 255 -3.62 -7.96 1.26
N THR A 256 -4.20 -7.17 2.16
CA THR A 256 -5.49 -6.50 1.97
C THR A 256 -5.38 -5.23 1.13
N THR A 257 -4.19 -4.64 1.03
CA THR A 257 -3.95 -3.43 0.26
C THR A 257 -3.85 -3.76 -1.25
N PRO A 258 -4.50 -3.00 -2.15
CA PRO A 258 -4.29 -3.14 -3.59
C PRO A 258 -2.88 -2.73 -4.03
N GLU A 259 -2.34 -3.33 -5.10
CA GLU A 259 -1.02 -2.96 -5.63
C GLU A 259 -0.96 -1.46 -6.00
N GLY A 260 0.14 -0.80 -5.64
CA GLY A 260 0.36 0.63 -5.83
C GLY A 260 -0.40 1.54 -4.85
N LYS A 261 -1.18 0.99 -3.92
CA LYS A 261 -1.90 1.78 -2.89
C LYS A 261 -1.11 1.86 -1.59
N ILE A 262 -1.43 2.89 -0.80
CA ILE A 262 -0.89 3.10 0.55
C ILE A 262 -1.49 2.02 1.46
N ILE A 263 -0.61 1.41 2.26
CA ILE A 263 -0.96 0.41 3.25
C ILE A 263 -1.47 1.14 4.50
N ASP A 264 -2.64 0.73 4.96
CA ASP A 264 -3.27 1.26 6.16
C ASP A 264 -2.63 0.67 7.43
N TYR A 265 -2.23 1.52 8.37
CA TYR A 265 -1.66 1.10 9.66
C TYR A 265 -2.68 0.31 10.48
N GLU A 266 -3.97 0.66 10.45
CA GLU A 266 -5.00 -0.01 11.28
C GLU A 266 -5.18 -1.48 10.91
N SER A 267 -4.79 -1.86 9.70
CA SER A 267 -4.88 -3.26 9.26
C SER A 267 -3.99 -4.23 10.05
N VAL A 268 -3.05 -3.73 10.88
CA VAL A 268 -2.24 -4.58 11.78
C VAL A 268 -3.08 -5.31 12.83
N PHE A 269 -4.23 -4.75 13.23
CA PHE A 269 -5.10 -5.37 14.24
C PHE A 269 -5.83 -6.62 13.73
N TYR A 270 -5.72 -6.90 12.42
CA TYR A 270 -6.24 -8.10 11.80
C TYR A 270 -5.12 -9.11 11.45
N ARG A 271 -3.88 -8.88 11.90
CA ARG A 271 -2.75 -9.77 11.64
C ARG A 271 -2.98 -11.18 12.19
N THR A 272 -2.41 -12.16 11.49
CA THR A 272 -2.39 -13.55 11.93
C THR A 272 -1.25 -13.77 12.93
N ALA A 273 -1.27 -14.91 13.63
CA ALA A 273 -0.22 -15.29 14.58
C ALA A 273 1.20 -15.34 13.98
N ASP A 274 1.33 -15.49 12.65
CA ASP A 274 2.62 -15.51 11.96
C ASP A 274 3.35 -14.15 11.97
N THR A 275 2.58 -13.06 12.01
CA THR A 275 3.09 -11.69 11.83
C THR A 275 2.75 -10.75 12.98
N SER A 276 1.69 -11.06 13.73
CA SER A 276 1.30 -10.29 14.91
C SER A 276 2.38 -10.28 15.99
N VAL A 277 2.52 -9.13 16.64
CA VAL A 277 3.39 -8.95 17.81
C VAL A 277 2.61 -8.78 19.11
N ARG A 278 1.27 -8.84 19.07
CA ARG A 278 0.39 -8.92 20.24
C ARG A 278 0.09 -10.38 20.57
N VAL A 279 -0.06 -10.68 21.86
CA VAL A 279 -0.65 -11.94 22.31
C VAL A 279 -2.13 -11.69 22.51
N TYR A 280 -2.95 -12.18 21.61
CA TYR A 280 -4.40 -12.19 21.81
C TYR A 280 -4.75 -13.38 22.70
N GLU A 281 -5.38 -13.12 23.84
CA GLU A 281 -5.97 -14.19 24.65
C GLU A 281 -7.06 -14.85 23.80
N THR A 282 -6.82 -16.07 23.33
CA THR A 282 -7.88 -16.85 22.72
C THR A 282 -8.84 -17.20 23.85
N GLU A 283 -10.02 -16.57 23.87
CA GLU A 283 -11.12 -17.02 24.72
C GLU A 283 -11.38 -18.50 24.39
N THR A 284 -10.92 -19.39 25.27
CA THR A 284 -11.25 -20.81 25.19
C THR A 284 -12.74 -20.92 25.48
N ALA A 285 -13.53 -21.06 24.41
CA ALA A 285 -14.96 -21.35 24.45
C ALA A 285 -15.25 -22.75 24.99
#